data_AF-A0A7Z1N828-F1
#
_entry.id   AF-A0A7Z1N828-F1
#
_cell.length_a   1.000
_cell.length_b   1.000
_cell.length_c   1.000
_cell.angle_alpha   90.00
_cell.angle_beta   90.00
_cell.angle_gamma   90.00
#
_symmetry.space_group_name_H-M   'P 1'
#
loop_
_entity.id
_entity.type
_entity.pdbx_description
1 polymer ?
#
loop_
_entity_poly.entity_id
_entity_poly.type
_entity_poly.pdbx_seq_one_letter_code
_entity_poly.pdbx_strand_id
1 'polypeptide(L)'
;ILGIVEGLTEFAPVSSTGHMILVDDMWLKSTNFLGSQSAFTFKVVIQLGSVFAAAWVFRERYLEILHIGQHKPEPSTSGDRRSKPRRLNLIHVLVGMVPAGILGFLFDDLIEKYLFSVPTVLIGLFIGAIYMIIADKYSKTVQHPQTVDQINYFQAFVIG
;
A
#
# COMPACT_ATOMS: atom_id res chain seq x y z
N ILE A 1 21.90 0.01 4.43
CA ILE A 1 21.37 -1.30 3.95
C ILE A 1 19.86 -1.37 4.16
N LEU A 2 19.38 -1.37 5.41
CA LEU A 2 17.93 -1.43 5.71
C LEU A 2 17.09 -0.37 4.97
N GLY A 3 17.57 0.87 4.86
CA GLY A 3 16.87 1.91 4.06
C GLY A 3 16.80 1.62 2.55
N ILE A 4 17.77 0.90 1.97
CA ILE A 4 17.70 0.45 0.57
C ILE A 4 16.68 -0.67 0.43
N VAL A 5 16.69 -1.62 1.37
CA VAL A 5 15.72 -2.72 1.40
C VAL A 5 14.30 -2.15 1.50
N GLU A 6 14.07 -1.25 2.46
CA GLU A 6 12.79 -0.57 2.65
C GLU A 6 12.34 0.15 1.38
N GLY A 7 13.17 1.04 0.82
CA GLY A 7 12.82 1.83 -0.36
C GLY A 7 12.51 0.98 -1.60
N LEU A 8 13.16 -0.18 -1.75
CA LEU A 8 12.91 -1.10 -2.89
C LEU A 8 11.69 -2.00 -2.67
N THR A 9 11.35 -2.33 -1.44
CA THR A 9 10.33 -3.33 -1.11
C THR A 9 8.98 -2.75 -0.71
N GLU A 10 8.92 -1.48 -0.29
CA GLU A 10 7.67 -0.83 0.14
C GLU A 10 6.65 -0.69 -1.00
N PHE A 11 7.12 -0.43 -2.23
CA PHE A 11 6.24 -0.23 -3.38
C PHE A 11 6.06 -1.48 -4.25
N ALA A 12 6.87 -2.50 -4.00
CA ALA A 12 6.73 -3.78 -4.67
C ALA A 12 5.81 -4.69 -3.85
N PRO A 13 4.99 -5.55 -4.49
CA PRO A 13 4.11 -6.49 -3.79
C PRO A 13 4.91 -7.67 -3.21
N VAL A 14 5.89 -7.38 -2.36
CA VAL A 14 6.88 -8.34 -1.82
C VAL A 14 7.03 -8.26 -0.29
N SER A 15 6.23 -7.44 0.40
CA SER A 15 6.26 -7.18 1.85
C SER A 15 7.60 -6.61 2.35
N SER A 16 7.65 -5.30 2.56
CA SER A 16 8.75 -4.59 3.22
C SER A 16 8.97 -5.07 4.64
N THR A 17 7.90 -5.24 5.43
CA THR A 17 7.97 -5.76 6.80
C THR A 17 8.63 -7.13 6.88
N GLY A 18 8.31 -8.04 5.95
CA GLY A 18 8.92 -9.36 5.92
C GLY A 18 10.41 -9.32 5.58
N HIS A 19 10.80 -8.51 4.60
CA HIS A 19 12.20 -8.29 4.27
C HIS A 19 12.97 -7.62 5.41
N MET A 20 12.33 -6.68 6.12
CA MET A 20 12.91 -6.03 7.29
C MET A 20 13.17 -7.02 8.42
N ILE A 21 12.21 -7.89 8.73
CA ILE A 21 12.37 -8.94 9.73
C ILE A 21 13.47 -9.91 9.31
N LEU A 22 13.51 -10.37 8.05
CA LEU A 22 14.52 -11.31 7.58
C LEU A 22 15.93 -10.70 7.58
N VAL A 23 16.11 -9.51 7.00
CA VAL A 23 17.41 -8.84 6.89
C VAL A 23 17.91 -8.39 8.25
N ASP A 24 17.02 -7.90 9.11
CA ASP A 24 17.40 -7.46 10.45
C ASP A 24 17.62 -8.62 11.41
N ASP A 25 16.67 -9.55 11.57
CA ASP A 25 16.78 -10.59 12.61
C ASP A 25 17.77 -11.70 12.23
N MET A 26 17.93 -12.02 10.94
CA MET A 26 18.84 -13.09 10.52
C MET A 26 20.26 -12.60 10.23
N TRP A 27 20.43 -11.41 9.63
CA TRP A 27 21.73 -10.96 9.13
C TRP A 27 22.37 -9.86 9.97
N LEU A 28 21.71 -8.71 10.12
CA LEU A 28 22.33 -7.54 10.76
C LEU A 28 22.23 -7.55 12.28
N LYS A 29 21.16 -8.14 12.82
CA LYS A 29 20.79 -8.17 14.24
C LYS A 29 20.86 -6.79 14.89
N SER A 30 20.16 -5.81 14.33
CA SER A 30 20.29 -4.42 14.75
C SER A 30 19.91 -4.14 16.20
N THR A 31 19.05 -4.98 16.76
CA THR A 31 18.72 -5.01 18.17
C THR A 31 19.93 -5.23 19.08
N ASN A 32 20.94 -5.99 18.64
CA ASN A 32 22.14 -6.28 19.43
C ASN A 32 23.13 -5.11 19.50
N PHE A 33 23.12 -4.21 18.51
CA PHE A 33 24.08 -3.10 18.44
C PHE A 33 23.46 -1.71 18.66
N LEU A 34 22.20 -1.49 18.30
CA LEU A 34 21.47 -0.22 18.53
C LEU A 34 20.61 -0.25 19.81
N GLY A 35 20.30 -1.43 20.33
CA GLY A 35 19.25 -1.63 21.33
C GLY A 35 17.85 -1.70 20.69
N SER A 36 16.93 -2.39 21.37
CA SER A 36 15.59 -2.71 20.83
C SER A 36 14.78 -1.48 20.44
N GLN A 37 14.75 -0.46 21.29
CA GLN A 37 13.99 0.77 21.06
C GLN A 37 14.53 1.59 19.90
N SER A 38 15.86 1.72 19.81
CA SER A 38 16.51 2.46 18.73
C SER A 38 16.35 1.75 17.39
N ALA A 39 16.47 0.42 17.35
CA ALA A 39 16.26 -0.38 16.15
C ALA A 39 14.81 -0.26 15.64
N PHE A 40 13.83 -0.34 16.54
CA PHE A 40 12.42 -0.13 16.20
C PHE A 40 12.18 1.27 15.64
N THR A 41 12.64 2.31 16.34
CA THR A 41 12.51 3.71 15.89
C THR A 41 13.16 3.92 14.54
N PHE A 42 14.34 3.34 14.32
CA PHE A 42 15.04 3.43 13.04
C PHE A 42 14.22 2.83 11.89
N LYS A 43 13.59 1.65 12.09
CA LYS A 43 12.69 1.03 11.09
C LYS A 43 11.51 1.92 10.74
N VAL A 44 10.88 2.55 11.75
CA VAL A 44 9.79 3.50 11.53
C VAL A 44 10.27 4.73 10.74
N VAL A 45 11.42 5.29 11.09
CA VAL A 45 11.97 6.49 10.43
C VAL A 45 12.30 6.24 8.96
N ILE A 46 12.89 5.10 8.61
CA ILE A 46 13.20 4.80 7.20
C ILE A 46 11.93 4.59 6.36
N GLN A 47 10.87 4.01 6.94
CA GLN A 47 9.56 3.86 6.27
C GLN A 47 8.92 5.22 5.98
N LEU A 48 9.04 6.20 6.90
CA LEU A 48 8.61 7.58 6.64
C LEU A 48 9.31 8.18 5.42
N GLY A 49 10.57 7.79 5.16
CA GLY A 49 11.30 8.18 3.95
C GLY A 49 10.63 7.67 2.66
N SER A 50 10.19 6.41 2.65
CA SER A 50 9.43 5.83 1.53
C SER A 50 8.09 6.54 1.35
N VAL A 51 7.31 6.73 2.43
CA VAL A 51 6.03 7.44 2.38
C VAL A 51 6.20 8.86 1.83
N PHE A 52 7.25 9.57 2.23
CA PHE A 52 7.55 10.89 1.70
C PHE A 52 7.88 10.86 0.20
N ALA A 53 8.63 9.86 -0.26
CA ALA A 53 8.92 9.70 -1.68
C ALA A 53 7.62 9.51 -2.50
N ALA A 54 6.67 8.71 -2.01
CA ALA A 54 5.35 8.55 -2.63
C ALA A 54 4.55 9.86 -2.62
N ALA A 55 4.52 10.56 -1.48
CA ALA A 55 3.87 11.87 -1.33
C ALA A 55 4.41 12.89 -2.35
N TRP A 56 5.72 12.88 -2.60
CA TRP A 56 6.38 13.77 -3.56
C TRP A 56 6.09 13.40 -5.03
N VAL A 57 6.17 12.10 -5.37
CA VAL A 57 5.92 11.60 -6.73
C VAL A 57 4.46 11.85 -7.13
N PHE A 58 3.52 11.55 -6.24
CA PHE A 58 2.08 11.69 -6.49
C PHE A 58 1.49 13.01 -5.98
N ARG A 59 2.31 14.02 -5.67
CA ARG A 59 1.88 15.31 -5.11
C ARG A 59 0.73 15.97 -5.88
N GLU A 60 0.80 15.97 -7.20
CA GLU A 60 -0.22 16.58 -8.07
C GLU A 60 -1.54 15.82 -7.99
N ARG A 61 -1.46 14.49 -7.87
CA ARG A 61 -2.63 13.63 -7.71
C ARG A 61 -3.29 13.80 -6.34
N TYR A 62 -2.51 13.91 -5.27
CA TYR A 62 -3.05 14.19 -3.93
C TYR A 62 -3.74 15.57 -3.87
N LEU A 63 -3.14 16.58 -4.50
CA LEU A 63 -3.74 17.92 -4.60
C LEU A 63 -5.05 17.90 -5.39
N GLU A 64 -5.14 17.10 -6.46
CA GLU A 64 -6.40 16.87 -7.19
C GLU A 64 -7.46 16.22 -6.31
N ILE A 65 -7.12 15.14 -5.60
CA ILE A 65 -8.04 14.40 -4.69
C ILE A 65 -8.57 15.30 -3.57
N LEU A 66 -7.73 16.22 -3.07
CA LEU A 66 -8.07 17.18 -2.01
C LEU A 66 -8.80 18.43 -2.54
N HIS A 67 -8.97 18.58 -3.86
CA HIS A 67 -9.48 19.78 -4.52
C HIS A 67 -8.68 21.07 -4.22
N ILE A 68 -7.39 20.95 -3.88
CA ILE A 68 -6.48 22.06 -3.58
C ILE A 68 -5.55 22.25 -4.78
N GLY A 69 -6.01 22.89 -5.85
CA GLY A 69 -5.17 23.15 -7.03
C GLY A 69 -5.93 23.43 -8.32
N GLN A 70 -5.25 24.01 -9.31
CA GLN A 70 -5.84 24.34 -10.60
C GLN A 70 -6.24 23.08 -11.37
N HIS A 71 -7.50 23.05 -11.75
CA HIS A 71 -8.13 22.02 -12.56
C HIS A 71 -7.48 21.99 -13.93
N LYS A 72 -6.68 20.97 -14.23
CA LYS A 72 -6.40 20.63 -15.63
C LYS A 72 -7.55 19.75 -16.12
N PRO A 73 -8.41 20.22 -17.04
CA PRO A 73 -9.37 19.35 -17.69
C PRO A 73 -8.59 18.27 -18.43
N GLU A 74 -8.94 17.02 -18.18
CA GLU A 74 -8.35 15.88 -18.88
C GLU A 74 -8.85 15.92 -20.33
N PRO A 75 -8.01 15.70 -21.36
CA PRO A 75 -8.47 15.68 -22.73
C PRO A 75 -9.43 14.50 -22.90
N SER A 76 -10.71 14.79 -23.10
CA SER A 76 -11.72 13.78 -23.44
C SER A 76 -11.39 13.19 -24.81
N THR A 77 -10.58 12.13 -24.80
CA THR A 77 -10.25 11.36 -26.00
C THR A 77 -11.33 10.32 -26.21
N SER A 78 -12.53 10.78 -26.58
CA SER A 78 -13.60 10.02 -27.23
C SER A 78 -14.85 10.90 -27.22
N GLY A 79 -15.45 11.09 -28.40
CA GLY A 79 -16.58 11.98 -28.66
C GLY A 79 -17.92 11.60 -28.01
N ASP A 80 -17.91 11.01 -26.81
CA ASP A 80 -19.11 10.59 -26.11
C ASP A 80 -19.46 11.57 -24.98
N ARG A 81 -20.27 12.58 -25.34
CA ARG A 81 -20.66 13.73 -24.49
C ARG A 81 -21.59 13.39 -23.31
N ARG A 82 -21.64 12.15 -22.83
CA ARG A 82 -22.58 11.72 -21.78
C ARG A 82 -21.95 11.16 -20.50
N SER A 83 -20.66 10.85 -20.50
CA SER A 83 -19.99 10.34 -19.31
C SER A 83 -19.25 11.48 -18.64
N LYS A 84 -19.80 12.08 -17.58
CA LYS A 84 -18.95 12.83 -16.64
C LYS A 84 -17.82 11.88 -16.25
N PRO A 85 -16.53 12.24 -16.43
CA PRO A 85 -15.46 11.40 -15.92
C PRO A 85 -15.69 11.27 -14.41
N ARG A 86 -16.04 10.06 -13.95
CA ARG A 86 -15.91 9.74 -12.53
C ARG A 86 -14.44 9.93 -12.22
N ARG A 87 -14.14 10.68 -11.18
CA ARG A 87 -12.79 10.94 -10.73
C ARG A 87 -12.64 10.35 -9.34
N LEU A 88 -11.43 9.88 -9.05
CA LEU A 88 -11.10 9.41 -7.72
C LEU A 88 -11.06 10.62 -6.78
N ASN A 89 -12.08 10.74 -5.96
CA ASN A 89 -12.18 11.78 -4.92
C ASN A 89 -11.75 11.24 -3.56
N LEU A 90 -11.53 12.14 -2.59
CA LEU A 90 -11.15 11.81 -1.21
C LEU A 90 -12.07 10.77 -0.56
N ILE A 91 -13.36 10.75 -0.90
CA ILE A 91 -14.33 9.78 -0.39
C ILE A 91 -13.96 8.35 -0.80
N HIS A 92 -13.43 8.12 -2.02
CA HIS A 92 -12.98 6.78 -2.42
C HIS A 92 -11.82 6.29 -1.55
N VAL A 93 -10.88 7.18 -1.24
CA VAL A 93 -9.74 6.88 -0.35
C VAL A 93 -10.25 6.57 1.05
N LEU A 94 -11.13 7.41 1.61
CA LEU A 94 -11.70 7.19 2.94
C LEU A 94 -12.47 5.87 3.02
N VAL A 95 -13.31 5.57 2.02
CA VAL A 95 -14.07 4.31 1.95
C VAL A 95 -13.15 3.09 1.90
N GLY A 96 -12.05 3.16 1.13
CA GLY A 96 -11.04 2.10 1.10
C GLY A 96 -10.20 2.00 2.37
N MET A 97 -10.15 3.02 3.23
CA MET A 97 -9.47 2.94 4.52
C MET A 97 -10.34 2.29 5.61
N VAL A 98 -11.68 2.24 5.42
CA VAL A 98 -12.61 1.77 6.47
C VAL A 98 -12.36 0.32 6.88
N PRO A 99 -12.27 -0.69 5.97
CA PRO A 99 -12.16 -2.08 6.38
C PRO A 99 -10.83 -2.34 7.10
N ALA A 100 -9.70 -1.93 6.52
CA ALA A 100 -8.40 -2.00 7.15
C ALA A 100 -8.34 -1.26 8.50
N GLY A 101 -8.93 -0.05 8.60
CA GLY A 101 -8.94 0.71 9.85
C GLY A 101 -9.74 0.05 10.97
N ILE A 102 -10.90 -0.54 10.64
CA ILE A 102 -11.73 -1.28 11.60
C ILE A 102 -11.01 -2.56 12.04
N LEU A 103 -10.51 -3.36 11.09
CA LEU A 103 -9.81 -4.60 11.40
C LEU A 103 -8.51 -4.34 12.18
N GLY A 104 -7.74 -3.33 11.79
CA GLY A 104 -6.55 -2.91 12.51
C GLY A 104 -6.87 -2.54 13.96
N PHE A 105 -7.84 -1.65 14.19
CA PHE A 105 -8.22 -1.25 15.54
C PHE A 105 -8.74 -2.40 16.42
N LEU A 106 -9.48 -3.36 15.84
CA LEU A 106 -10.05 -4.48 16.59
C LEU A 106 -9.05 -5.62 16.87
N PHE A 107 -8.05 -5.80 16.00
CA PHE A 107 -7.17 -6.98 16.02
C PHE A 107 -5.68 -6.65 16.18
N ASP A 108 -5.30 -5.40 16.47
CA ASP A 108 -3.89 -4.95 16.57
C ASP A 108 -3.04 -5.88 17.45
N ASP A 109 -3.47 -6.13 18.69
CA ASP A 109 -2.76 -7.00 19.64
C ASP A 109 -2.57 -8.44 19.13
N LEU A 110 -3.55 -8.96 18.39
CA LEU A 110 -3.50 -10.32 17.82
C LEU A 110 -2.57 -10.38 16.60
N ILE A 111 -2.57 -9.33 15.78
CA ILE A 111 -1.68 -9.21 14.62
C ILE A 111 -0.23 -9.18 15.12
N GLU A 112 0.10 -8.30 16.06
CA GLU A 112 1.47 -8.19 16.57
C GLU A 112 1.93 -9.51 17.21
N LYS A 113 1.07 -10.16 18.00
CA LYS A 113 1.43 -11.39 18.70
C LYS A 113 1.64 -12.60 17.79
N TYR A 114 0.83 -12.76 16.74
CA TYR A 114 0.81 -13.99 15.94
C TYR A 114 1.38 -13.84 14.52
N LEU A 115 1.29 -12.64 13.93
CA LEU A 115 1.69 -12.40 12.54
C LEU A 115 3.13 -11.89 12.43
N PHE A 116 3.69 -11.22 13.44
CA PHE A 116 5.07 -10.74 13.42
C PHE A 116 6.09 -11.78 13.92
N SER A 117 6.00 -12.99 13.38
CA SER A 117 7.03 -14.03 13.54
C SER A 117 7.58 -14.48 12.19
N VAL A 118 8.86 -14.83 12.13
CA VAL A 118 9.53 -15.25 10.88
C VAL A 118 8.75 -16.38 10.15
N PRO A 119 8.29 -17.46 10.83
CA PRO A 119 7.53 -18.50 10.14
C PRO A 119 6.19 -18.01 9.59
N THR A 120 5.45 -17.19 10.34
CA THR A 120 4.16 -16.65 9.88
C THR A 120 4.33 -15.74 8.68
N VAL A 121 5.34 -14.87 8.69
CA VAL A 121 5.68 -13.98 7.57
C VAL A 121 6.01 -14.77 6.31
N LEU A 122 6.81 -15.84 6.40
CA LEU A 122 7.16 -16.68 5.25
C LEU A 122 5.93 -17.35 4.64
N ILE A 123 5.03 -17.87 5.48
CA ILE A 123 3.76 -18.45 5.03
C ILE A 123 2.89 -17.37 4.36
N GLY A 124 2.81 -16.18 4.96
CA GLY A 124 2.07 -15.05 4.42
C GLY A 124 2.59 -14.60 3.05
N LEU A 125 3.91 -14.51 2.88
CA LEU A 125 4.57 -14.22 1.60
C LEU A 125 4.21 -15.25 0.53
N PHE A 126 4.27 -16.54 0.90
CA PHE A 126 3.93 -17.63 -0.02
C PHE A 126 2.45 -17.59 -0.45
N ILE A 127 1.54 -17.41 0.50
CA ILE A 127 0.10 -17.28 0.21
C ILE A 127 -0.17 -16.02 -0.62
N GLY A 128 0.46 -14.89 -0.30
CA GLY A 128 0.36 -13.65 -1.06
C GLY A 128 0.84 -13.80 -2.51
N ALA A 129 1.94 -14.53 -2.73
CA ALA A 129 2.43 -14.83 -4.08
C ALA A 129 1.43 -15.69 -4.88
N ILE A 130 0.85 -16.73 -4.27
CA ILE A 130 -0.21 -17.53 -4.90
C ILE A 130 -1.43 -16.66 -5.22
N TYR A 131 -1.85 -15.82 -4.28
CA TYR A 131 -2.96 -14.90 -4.46
C TYR A 131 -2.74 -13.96 -5.65
N MET A 132 -1.55 -13.38 -5.78
CA MET A 132 -1.20 -12.53 -6.92
C MET A 132 -1.23 -13.28 -8.26
N ILE A 133 -0.76 -14.54 -8.30
CA ILE A 133 -0.84 -15.38 -9.51
C ILE A 133 -2.31 -15.64 -9.91
N ILE A 134 -3.16 -15.93 -8.91
CA ILE A 134 -4.59 -16.11 -9.15
C ILE A 134 -5.21 -14.80 -9.66
N ALA A 135 -4.90 -13.68 -9.02
CA ALA A 135 -5.39 -12.36 -9.42
C ALA A 135 -4.99 -12.02 -10.87
N ASP A 136 -3.76 -12.28 -11.30
CA ASP A 136 -3.31 -12.06 -12.70
C ASP A 136 -4.09 -12.93 -13.71
N LYS A 137 -4.41 -14.18 -13.35
CA LYS A 137 -5.21 -15.07 -14.20
C LYS A 137 -6.65 -14.57 -14.36
N TYR A 138 -7.28 -14.18 -13.26
CA TYR A 138 -8.66 -13.68 -13.28
C TYR A 138 -8.79 -12.29 -13.89
N SER A 139 -7.74 -11.46 -13.78
CA SER A 139 -7.69 -10.11 -14.35
C SER A 139 -7.89 -10.10 -15.88
N LYS A 140 -7.52 -11.20 -16.55
CA LYS A 140 -7.68 -11.36 -18.01
C LYS A 140 -9.13 -11.65 -18.44
N THR A 141 -10.03 -11.96 -17.51
CA THR A 141 -11.40 -12.42 -17.81
C THR A 141 -12.48 -11.40 -17.41
N VAL A 142 -12.14 -10.41 -16.58
CA VAL A 142 -13.10 -9.43 -16.04
C VAL A 142 -12.87 -8.06 -16.69
N GLN A 143 -13.93 -7.30 -16.95
CA GLN A 143 -13.81 -5.91 -17.38
C GLN A 143 -13.36 -5.06 -16.19
N HIS A 144 -12.14 -4.52 -16.27
CA HIS A 144 -11.56 -3.70 -15.21
C HIS A 144 -11.68 -2.20 -15.51
N PRO A 145 -11.79 -1.35 -14.47
CA PRO A 145 -11.49 0.07 -14.60
C PRO A 145 -10.10 0.21 -15.23
N GLN A 146 -10.00 0.86 -16.40
CA GLN A 146 -8.70 1.05 -17.05
C GLN A 146 -7.84 2.10 -16.35
N THR A 147 -8.50 2.96 -15.56
CA THR A 147 -7.85 3.98 -14.74
C THR A 147 -8.44 3.98 -13.33
N VAL A 148 -7.66 4.45 -12.37
CA VAL A 148 -8.09 4.62 -10.98
C VAL A 148 -9.31 5.54 -10.83
N ASP A 149 -9.54 6.44 -11.79
CA ASP A 149 -10.69 7.34 -11.81
C ASP A 149 -12.03 6.64 -12.07
N GLN A 150 -11.98 5.47 -12.71
CA GLN A 150 -13.17 4.68 -13.01
C GLN A 150 -13.63 3.80 -11.84
N ILE A 151 -12.89 3.77 -10.73
CA ILE A 151 -13.22 2.98 -9.53
C ILE A 151 -14.51 3.53 -8.89
N ASN A 152 -15.43 2.64 -8.52
CA ASN A 152 -16.62 3.00 -7.76
C ASN A 152 -16.43 2.81 -6.24
N TYR A 153 -17.32 3.36 -5.41
CA TYR A 153 -17.20 3.26 -3.94
C TYR A 153 -17.23 1.82 -3.42
N PHE A 154 -17.99 0.93 -4.06
CA PHE A 154 -18.04 -0.48 -3.65
C PHE A 154 -16.70 -1.18 -3.95
N GLN A 155 -16.11 -0.92 -5.12
CA GLN A 155 -14.77 -1.40 -5.46
C GLN A 155 -13.72 -0.84 -4.52
N ALA A 156 -13.79 0.45 -4.18
CA ALA A 156 -12.88 1.04 -3.19
C ALA A 156 -13.00 0.35 -1.81
N PHE A 157 -14.22 0.04 -1.38
CA PHE A 157 -14.47 -0.70 -0.15
C PHE A 157 -13.95 -2.15 -0.20
N VAL A 158 -14.07 -2.84 -1.34
CA VAL A 158 -13.56 -4.22 -1.50
C VAL A 158 -12.03 -4.27 -1.61
N ILE A 159 -11.42 -3.20 -2.14
CA ILE A 159 -9.95 -3.04 -2.18
C ILE A 159 -9.40 -2.81 -0.76
N GLY A 160 -10.14 -2.06 0.06
CA GLY A 160 -9.82 -1.77 1.46
C GLY A 160 -9.95 -2.96 2.39
#